data_AF-A0A3D4BCZ4-F1
#
_entry.id   AF-A0A3D4BCZ4-F1
#
_cell.length_a   1.000
_cell.length_b   1.000
_cell.length_c   1.000
_cell.angle_alpha   90.00
_cell.angle_beta   90.00
_cell.angle_gamma   90.00
#
_symmetry.space_group_name_H-M   'P 1'
#
loop_
_entity.id
_entity.type
_entity.pdbx_description
1 polymer ?
#
loop_
_entity_poly.entity_id
_entity_poly.type
_entity_poly.pdbx_seq_one_letter_code
_entity_poly.pdbx_strand_id
1 'polypeptide(L)'
;YDQTLDLSSRTTALIKDMLIQEKTDLYTLSAKTGGGGIGGEVEKALGWYVGYVEREGRVFFFAMNIEGKRFQDIQAPRIQITRNLLKDLNILE
;
A
#
# COMPACT_ATOMS: atom_id res chain seq x y z
N TYR A 1 7.09 -3.41 10.94
CA TYR A 1 8.23 -2.70 10.36
C TYR A 1 9.49 -2.96 11.17
N ASP A 2 9.40 -2.95 12.50
CA ASP A 2 10.50 -3.09 13.48
C ASP A 2 11.07 -4.51 13.65
N GLN A 3 10.88 -5.38 12.65
CA GLN A 3 11.37 -6.77 12.67
C GLN A 3 10.94 -7.60 13.91
N THR A 4 9.72 -7.37 14.43
CA THR A 4 9.17 -8.10 15.58
C THR A 4 8.54 -9.44 15.24
N LEU A 5 8.47 -9.79 13.94
CA LEU A 5 8.01 -11.10 13.48
C LEU A 5 9.17 -12.11 13.58
N ASP A 6 8.86 -13.36 13.91
CA ASP A 6 9.83 -14.46 14.03
C ASP A 6 10.32 -14.95 12.65
N LEU A 7 11.01 -14.06 11.93
CA LEU A 7 11.58 -14.27 10.61
C LEU A 7 13.04 -13.84 10.63
N SER A 8 13.89 -14.51 9.85
CA SER A 8 15.29 -14.10 9.75
C SER A 8 15.42 -12.65 9.26
N SER A 9 16.44 -11.92 9.74
CA SER A 9 16.71 -10.56 9.29
C SER A 9 16.91 -10.48 7.77
N ARG A 10 17.52 -11.52 7.17
CA ARG A 10 17.65 -11.66 5.71
C ARG A 10 16.29 -11.70 5.02
N THR A 11 15.37 -12.53 5.51
CA THR A 11 14.01 -12.65 4.95
C THR A 11 13.28 -11.31 5.01
N THR A 12 13.31 -10.65 6.18
CA THR A 12 12.64 -9.36 6.36
C THR A 12 13.23 -8.28 5.46
N ALA A 13 14.55 -8.23 5.31
CA ALA A 13 15.21 -7.29 4.41
C ALA A 13 14.80 -7.51 2.94
N LEU A 14 14.80 -8.75 2.47
CA LEU A 14 14.39 -9.09 1.11
C LEU A 14 12.92 -8.74 0.84
N ILE A 15 12.02 -9.01 1.79
CA ILE A 15 10.60 -8.65 1.65
C ILE A 15 10.43 -7.12 1.60
N LYS A 16 11.12 -6.38 2.46
CA LYS A 16 11.05 -4.91 2.46
C LYS A 16 11.50 -4.34 1.12
N ASP A 17 12.60 -4.86 0.57
CA ASP A 17 13.13 -4.45 -0.74
C ASP A 17 12.13 -4.71 -1.87
N MET A 18 11.52 -5.91 -1.90
CA MET A 18 10.51 -6.28 -2.92
C MET A 18 9.22 -5.43 -2.85
N LEU A 19 8.90 -4.86 -1.69
CA LEU A 19 7.69 -4.05 -1.51
C LEU A 19 7.86 -2.61 -1.98
N ILE A 20 9.09 -2.14 -2.26
CA ILE A 20 9.33 -0.79 -2.76
C ILE A 20 8.60 -0.61 -4.10
N GLN A 21 7.66 0.33 -4.13
CA GLN A 21 6.95 0.73 -5.34
C GLN A 21 7.57 1.98 -5.96
N GLU A 22 8.18 2.81 -5.11
CA GLU A 22 8.78 4.06 -5.52
C GLU A 22 9.85 4.48 -4.52
N LYS A 23 10.96 5.00 -5.03
CA LYS A 23 12.07 5.50 -4.24
C LYS A 23 12.60 6.77 -4.88
N THR A 24 12.67 7.84 -4.10
CA THR A 24 13.20 9.15 -4.49
C THR A 24 14.28 9.56 -3.48
N ASP A 25 14.90 10.72 -3.70
CA ASP A 25 15.83 11.30 -2.73
C ASP A 25 15.15 11.74 -1.43
N LEU A 26 13.82 11.90 -1.45
CA LEU A 26 13.04 12.44 -0.32
C LEU A 26 12.28 11.37 0.45
N TYR A 27 11.81 10.31 -0.23
CA TYR A 27 11.05 9.25 0.40
C TYR A 27 11.20 7.89 -0.26
N THR A 28 10.84 6.85 0.48
CA THR A 28 10.62 5.50 -0.06
C THR A 28 9.19 5.05 0.26
N LEU A 29 8.43 4.69 -0.77
CA LEU A 29 7.08 4.14 -0.65
C LEU A 29 7.14 2.63 -0.85
N SER A 30 6.80 1.88 0.20
CA SER A 30 6.66 0.43 0.16
C SER A 30 5.20 0.06 0.29
N ALA A 31 4.65 -0.68 -0.66
CA ALA A 31 3.22 -0.98 -0.66
C ALA A 31 2.85 -2.23 -1.45
N LYS A 32 1.68 -2.79 -1.15
CA LYS A 32 1.10 -3.89 -1.89
C LYS A 32 -0.38 -3.64 -2.18
N THR A 33 -0.79 -3.98 -3.40
CA THR A 33 -2.19 -4.02 -3.82
C THR A 33 -2.83 -5.35 -3.46
N GLY A 34 -4.13 -5.34 -3.18
CA GLY A 34 -4.94 -6.53 -3.03
C GLY A 34 -6.37 -6.30 -3.50
N GLY A 35 -7.11 -7.39 -3.69
CA GLY A 35 -8.55 -7.33 -3.88
C GLY A 35 -9.08 -8.28 -4.95
N GLY A 36 -10.41 -8.30 -5.05
CA GLY A 36 -11.16 -9.22 -5.89
C GLY A 36 -12.65 -9.18 -5.55
N GLY A 37 -13.43 -10.07 -6.16
CA GLY A 37 -14.84 -10.27 -5.81
C GLY A 37 -15.02 -10.82 -4.40
N ILE A 38 -16.10 -10.44 -3.72
CA ILE A 38 -16.45 -10.90 -2.38
C ILE A 38 -17.46 -12.04 -2.50
N GLY A 39 -17.23 -13.17 -1.83
CA GLY A 39 -18.23 -14.25 -1.70
C GLY A 39 -18.63 -14.95 -3.00
N GLY A 40 -17.85 -14.80 -4.09
CA GLY A 40 -18.22 -15.32 -5.41
C GLY A 40 -19.23 -14.45 -6.17
N GLU A 41 -19.60 -13.29 -5.62
CA GLU A 41 -20.50 -12.34 -6.25
C GLU A 41 -19.78 -11.54 -7.35
N VAL A 42 -20.46 -11.35 -8.49
CA VAL A 42 -19.93 -10.57 -9.63
C VAL A 42 -20.05 -9.06 -9.40
N GLU A 43 -21.01 -8.64 -8.57
CA GLU A 43 -21.39 -7.23 -8.35
C GLU A 43 -20.92 -6.66 -7.00
N LYS A 44 -19.99 -7.34 -6.34
CA LYS A 44 -19.36 -6.85 -5.12
C LYS A 44 -17.87 -7.15 -5.09
N ALA A 45 -17.06 -6.10 -5.06
CA ALA A 45 -15.61 -6.21 -5.03
C ALA A 45 -15.00 -5.36 -3.91
N LEU A 46 -13.90 -5.86 -3.36
CA LEU A 46 -13.07 -5.18 -2.36
C LEU A 46 -11.68 -4.92 -2.95
N GLY A 47 -11.13 -3.74 -2.72
CA GLY A 47 -9.78 -3.35 -3.12
C GLY A 47 -8.98 -2.86 -1.93
N TRP A 48 -7.72 -3.28 -1.85
CA TRP A 48 -6.76 -2.89 -0.82
C TRP A 48 -5.53 -2.22 -1.43
N TYR A 49 -5.02 -1.22 -0.73
CA TYR A 49 -3.68 -0.70 -0.91
C TYR A 49 -3.07 -0.40 0.45
N VAL A 50 -2.09 -1.19 0.84
CA VAL A 50 -1.51 -1.17 2.20
C VAL A 50 0.00 -0.98 2.11
N GLY A 51 0.57 -0.25 3.04
CA GLY A 51 1.99 0.05 2.98
C GLY A 51 2.44 1.07 4.02
N TYR A 52 3.63 1.61 3.77
CA TYR A 52 4.21 2.70 4.54
C TYR A 52 5.13 3.56 3.68
N VAL A 53 5.30 4.82 4.11
CA VAL A 53 6.25 5.77 3.53
C VAL A 53 7.33 6.09 4.56
N GLU A 54 8.58 5.98 4.15
CA GLU A 54 9.73 6.45 4.92
C GLU A 54 10.16 7.81 4.38
N ARG A 55 10.11 8.86 5.20
CA ARG A 55 10.49 10.24 4.84
C ARG A 55 11.07 10.94 6.06
N GLU A 56 12.24 11.55 5.91
CA GLU A 56 12.92 12.35 6.96
C GLU A 56 13.03 11.61 8.31
N GLY A 57 13.39 10.33 8.29
CA GLY A 57 13.50 9.49 9.49
C GLY A 57 12.17 9.14 10.17
N ARG A 58 11.04 9.51 9.57
CA ARG A 58 9.69 9.16 10.03
C ARG A 58 9.09 8.07 9.14
N VAL A 59 8.21 7.27 9.74
CA VAL A 59 7.48 6.21 9.04
C VAL A 59 5.98 6.48 9.14
N PHE A 60 5.32 6.57 7.98
CA PHE A 60 3.90 6.83 7.86
C PHE A 60 3.21 5.58 7.32
N PHE A 61 2.50 4.85 8.19
CA PHE A 61 1.73 3.66 7.80
C PHE A 61 0.39 4.05 7.21
N PHE A 62 -0.09 3.30 6.22
CA PHE A 62 -1.43 3.45 5.66
C PHE A 62 -2.06 2.11 5.31
N ALA A 63 -3.39 2.08 5.38
CA ALA A 63 -4.20 0.97 4.91
C ALA A 63 -5.48 1.51 4.28
N MET A 64 -5.57 1.45 2.95
CA MET A 64 -6.76 1.83 2.19
C MET A 64 -7.58 0.59 1.86
N ASN A 65 -8.89 0.66 2.12
CA ASN A 65 -9.87 -0.25 1.55
C ASN A 65 -10.99 0.53 0.86
N ILE A 66 -11.42 0.05 -0.30
CA ILE A 66 -12.60 0.57 -1.00
C ILE A 66 -13.44 -0.57 -1.56
N GLU A 67 -14.75 -0.36 -1.61
CA GLU A 67 -15.71 -1.27 -2.23
C GLU A 67 -16.18 -0.71 -3.57
N GLY A 68 -16.55 -1.60 -4.49
CA GLY A 68 -17.15 -1.24 -5.76
C GLY A 68 -17.97 -2.39 -6.33
N LYS A 69 -18.74 -2.11 -7.38
CA LYS A 69 -19.54 -3.14 -8.06
C LYS A 69 -18.66 -4.20 -8.71
N ARG A 70 -17.68 -3.76 -9.52
CA ARG A 70 -16.71 -4.67 -10.14
C ARG A 70 -15.31 -4.31 -9.70
N PHE A 71 -14.43 -5.30 -9.63
CA PHE A 71 -13.06 -5.08 -9.21
C PHE A 71 -12.34 -4.05 -10.08
N GLN A 72 -12.59 -4.08 -11.40
CA GLN A 72 -12.07 -3.14 -12.40
C GLN A 72 -12.35 -1.69 -12.04
N ASP A 73 -13.53 -1.40 -11.47
CA ASP A 73 -13.96 -0.05 -11.13
C ASP A 73 -13.12 0.54 -9.98
N ILE A 74 -12.50 -0.32 -9.16
CA ILE A 74 -11.74 0.06 -7.96
C ILE A 74 -10.24 -0.25 -8.03
N GLN A 75 -9.73 -0.78 -9.15
CA GLN A 75 -8.32 -1.15 -9.28
C GLN A 75 -7.38 0.06 -9.23
N ALA A 76 -7.66 1.07 -10.04
CA ALA A 76 -6.88 2.31 -10.07
C ALA A 76 -7.24 3.25 -8.91
N PRO A 77 -8.53 3.47 -8.58
CA PRO A 77 -8.90 4.41 -7.52
C PRO A 77 -8.27 4.11 -6.16
N ARG A 78 -8.13 2.85 -5.74
CA ARG A 78 -7.51 2.52 -4.44
C ARG A 78 -6.07 3.04 -4.31
N ILE A 79 -5.32 3.07 -5.42
CA ILE A 79 -3.95 3.60 -5.44
C ILE A 79 -4.01 5.13 -5.53
N GLN A 80 -4.80 5.67 -6.48
CA GLN A 80 -4.84 7.11 -6.75
C GLN A 80 -5.33 7.91 -5.54
N ILE A 81 -6.41 7.48 -4.90
CA ILE A 81 -6.98 8.15 -3.72
C ILE A 81 -5.94 8.16 -2.60
N THR A 82 -5.30 7.03 -2.32
CA THR A 82 -4.27 6.94 -1.27
C THR A 82 -3.10 7.86 -1.56
N ARG A 83 -2.58 7.86 -2.81
CA ARG A 83 -1.46 8.73 -3.18
C ARG A 83 -1.84 10.21 -3.10
N ASN A 84 -3.03 10.58 -3.53
CA ASN A 84 -3.52 11.96 -3.40
C ASN A 84 -3.61 12.39 -1.93
N LEU A 85 -4.20 11.57 -1.07
CA LEU A 85 -4.28 11.88 0.36
C LEU A 85 -2.87 11.99 1.00
N LEU A 86 -1.93 11.13 0.62
CA LEU A 86 -0.55 11.23 1.10
C LEU A 86 0.16 12.49 0.58
N LYS A 87 -0.16 12.98 -0.63
CA LYS A 87 0.32 14.27 -1.14
C LYS A 87 -0.31 15.45 -0.41
N ASP A 88 -1.63 15.41 -0.17
CA ASP A 88 -2.36 16.44 0.58
C ASP A 88 -1.81 16.58 2.02
N LEU A 89 -1.33 15.48 2.60
CA LEU A 89 -0.65 15.44 3.90
C LEU A 89 0.85 15.79 3.83
N ASN A 90 1.37 16.16 2.66
CA ASN A 90 2.79 16.44 2.38
C ASN A 90 3.72 15.28 2.76
N ILE A 91 3.26 14.03 2.63
CA ILE A 91 4.06 12.82 2.84
C ILE A 91 4.73 12.39 1.54
N LEU A 92 3.98 12.39 0.44
CA LEU A 92 4.51 12.22 -0.93
C LEU A 92 4.63 13.59 -1.63
N GLU A 93 5.34 13.62 -2.75
CA GLU A 93 5.34 14.74 -3.72
C GLU A 93 4.43 14.43 -4.92
#